data_AF-A0A9X2CWW2-F1
#
_entry.id   AF-A0A9X2CWW2-F1
#
_cell.length_a   1.000
_cell.length_b   1.000
_cell.length_c   1.000
_cell.angle_alpha   90.00
_cell.angle_beta   90.00
_cell.angle_gamma   90.00
#
_symmetry.space_group_name_H-M   'P 1'
#
loop_
_entity.id
_entity.type
_entity.pdbx_description
1 polymer ?
#
loop_
_entity_poly.entity_id
_entity_poly.type
_entity_poly.pdbx_seq_one_letter_code
_entity_poly.pdbx_strand_id
1 'polypeptide(L)' 'MSSLTRNKKVEIGFHIIILLFAIGVTASVIIGDSELGRETLYLTLGIMIGIGSIYQIYKIIRSRKKS' A
#
# COMPACT_ATOMS: atom_id res chain seq x y z
N MET A 1 22.33 19.47 -0.24
CA MET A 1 21.68 18.55 -1.20
C MET A 1 21.29 17.21 -0.51
N SER A 2 20.46 17.23 0.55
CA SER A 2 20.19 16.05 1.41
C SER A 2 18.73 15.82 1.83
N SER A 3 17.78 16.69 1.47
CA SER A 3 16.36 16.54 1.85
C SER A 3 15.56 15.67 0.86
N LEU A 4 15.81 15.79 -0.45
CA LEU A 4 15.09 15.06 -1.50
C LEU A 4 15.25 13.54 -1.41
N THR A 5 16.42 13.05 -1.01
CA THR A 5 16.70 11.62 -0.84
C THR A 5 16.15 11.05 0.48
N ARG A 6 16.02 11.89 1.51
CA ARG A 6 15.43 11.51 2.80
C ARG A 6 13.91 11.35 2.68
N ASN A 7 13.25 12.29 2.00
CA ASN A 7 11.80 12.25 1.77
C ASN A 7 11.39 10.98 1.01
N LYS A 8 12.15 10.60 -0.03
CA LYS A 8 11.88 9.38 -0.81
C LYS A 8 12.02 8.08 -0.01
N LYS A 9 12.89 8.03 1.01
CA LYS A 9 13.04 6.84 1.87
C LYS A 9 11.87 6.71 2.86
N VAL A 10 11.43 7.83 3.43
CA VAL A 10 10.26 7.89 4.32
C VAL A 10 8.98 7.53 3.56
N GLU A 11 8.84 8.03 2.33
CA GLU A 11 7.71 7.73 1.44
C GLU A 11 7.62 6.22 1.13
N ILE A 12 8.75 5.58 0.80
CA ILE A 12 8.79 4.12 0.59
C ILE A 12 8.41 3.36 1.88
N GLY A 13 8.94 3.78 3.04
CA GLY A 13 8.61 3.15 4.32
C GLY A 13 7.12 3.25 4.66
N PHE A 14 6.51 4.41 4.43
CA PHE A 14 5.09 4.63 4.63
C PHE A 14 4.24 3.71 3.74
N HIS A 15 4.59 3.59 2.46
CA HIS A 15 3.88 2.68 1.56
C HIS A 15 4.05 1.20 1.92
N ILE A 16 5.20 0.79 2.48
CA ILE A 16 5.39 -0.58 2.99
C ILE A 16 4.45 -0.86 4.16
N ILE A 17 4.32 0.07 5.12
CA ILE A 17 3.39 -0.06 6.26
C ILE A 17 1.95 -0.20 5.75
N ILE A 18 1.58 0.64 4.79
CA ILE A 18 0.26 0.58 4.15
C ILE A 18 0.02 -0.76 3.45
N LEU A 19 1.03 -1.28 2.74
CA LEU A 19 0.93 -2.56 2.06
C LEU A 19 0.71 -3.70 3.05
N LEU A 20 1.45 -3.71 4.16
CA LEU A 20 1.28 -4.68 5.25
C LEU A 20 -0.12 -4.60 5.88
N PHE A 21 -0.61 -3.37 6.09
CA PHE A 21 -1.97 -3.15 6.59
C PHE A 21 -3.03 -3.71 5.62
N ALA A 22 -2.89 -3.43 4.32
CA ALA A 22 -3.80 -3.94 3.30
C ALA A 22 -3.79 -5.48 3.23
N ILE A 23 -2.62 -6.12 3.35
CA ILE A 23 -2.49 -7.58 3.41
C ILE A 23 -3.20 -8.11 4.66
N GLY A 24 -3.01 -7.48 5.83
CA GLY A 24 -3.67 -7.87 7.08
C GLY A 24 -5.19 -7.80 6.99
N VAL A 25 -5.74 -6.72 6.43
CA VAL A 25 -7.18 -6.57 6.21
C VAL A 25 -7.70 -7.64 5.24
N THR A 26 -7.00 -7.86 4.13
CA THR A 26 -7.38 -8.88 3.13
C THR A 26 -7.36 -10.29 3.73
N ALA A 27 -6.33 -10.63 4.50
CA ALA A 27 -6.21 -11.92 5.16
C ALA A 27 -7.28 -12.09 6.25
N SER A 28 -7.61 -11.02 7.00
CA SER A 28 -8.68 -11.04 7.99
C SER A 28 -10.05 -11.28 7.36
N VAL A 29 -10.29 -10.80 6.14
CA VAL A 29 -11.53 -11.07 5.38
C VAL A 29 -11.57 -12.52 4.90
N ILE A 30 -10.44 -13.08 4.45
CA ILE A 30 -10.39 -14.46 3.95
C ILE A 30 -10.56 -15.49 5.10
N ILE A 31 -10.04 -15.17 6.29
CA ILE A 31 -10.08 -16.05 7.48
C ILE A 31 -11.35 -15.82 8.32
N GLY A 32 -11.92 -14.61 8.25
CA GLY A 32 -13.13 -14.23 8.97
C GLY A 32 -14.36 -14.88 8.34
N ASP A 33 -15.01 -15.76 9.08
CA ASP A 33 -16.22 -16.49 8.67
C ASP A 33 -17.47 -15.60 8.86
N SER A 34 -17.50 -14.45 8.19
CA SER A 34 -18.44 -13.39 8.54
C SER A 34 -19.31 -12.90 7.37
N GLU A 35 -20.48 -12.39 7.77
CA GLU A 35 -21.57 -12.00 6.88
C GLU A 35 -21.13 -10.86 5.94
N LEU A 36 -21.36 -11.08 4.64
CA LEU A 36 -20.93 -10.32 3.45
C LEU A 36 -21.20 -8.79 3.46
N GLY A 37 -21.72 -8.19 4.53
CA GLY A 37 -22.09 -6.77 4.59
C GLY A 37 -20.92 -5.80 4.75
N ARG A 38 -19.90 -6.12 5.57
CA ARG A 38 -18.81 -5.18 5.91
C ARG A 38 -17.45 -5.56 5.35
N GLU A 39 -17.22 -6.84 5.11
CA GLU A 39 -15.96 -7.36 4.58
C GLU A 39 -15.67 -6.88 3.17
N THR A 40 -16.68 -6.80 2.30
CA THR A 40 -16.51 -6.32 0.93
C THR A 40 -16.02 -4.87 0.89
N LEU A 41 -16.46 -4.05 1.85
CA LEU A 41 -15.98 -2.67 1.99
C LEU A 41 -14.51 -2.63 2.44
N TYR A 42 -14.15 -3.43 3.44
CA TYR A 42 -12.75 -3.50 3.91
C TYR A 42 -11.81 -4.09 2.86
N LEU A 43 -12.26 -5.08 2.10
CA LEU A 43 -11.54 -5.68 0.99
C LEU A 43 -11.32 -4.65 -0.13
N THR A 44 -12.38 -3.93 -0.52
CA THR A 44 -12.30 -2.88 -1.56
C THR A 44 -11.35 -1.76 -1.13
N LEU A 45 -11.43 -1.33 0.13
CA LEU A 45 -10.55 -0.30 0.68
C LEU A 45 -9.09 -0.76 0.73
N GLY A 46 -8.85 -2.01 1.16
CA GLY A 46 -7.52 -2.62 1.18
C GLY A 46 -6.90 -2.71 -0.22
N ILE A 47 -7.69 -3.11 -1.22
CA ILE A 47 -7.26 -3.20 -2.63
C ILE A 47 -6.96 -1.80 -3.19
N MET A 48 -7.83 -0.81 -3.00
CA MET A 48 -7.61 0.56 -3.47
C MET A 48 -6.33 1.17 -2.90
N ILE A 49 -6.14 1.02 -1.59
CA ILE A 49 -4.97 1.53 -0.87
C ILE A 49 -3.69 0.78 -1.30
N GLY A 50 -3.78 -0.54 -1.49
CA GLY A 50 -2.68 -1.38 -1.97
C GLY A 50 -2.23 -1.00 -3.38
N ILE A 51 -3.17 -0.87 -4.32
CA ILE A 51 -2.88 -0.47 -5.72
C ILE A 51 -2.25 0.93 -5.75
N GLY A 52 -2.79 1.89 -4.99
CA GLY A 52 -2.24 3.25 -4.91
C GLY A 52 -0.79 3.26 -4.40
N SER A 53 -0.48 2.42 -3.42
CA SER A 53 0.88 2.29 -2.88
C SER A 53 1.84 1.61 -3.85
N ILE A 54 1.42 0.55 -4.53
CA ILE A 54 2.22 -0.11 -5.59
C ILE A 54 2.53 0.88 -6.71
N TYR A 55 1.54 1.68 -7.14
CA TYR A 55 1.72 2.69 -8.17
C TYR A 55 2.76 3.75 -7.79
N GLN A 56 2.71 4.28 -6.56
CA GLN A 56 3.69 5.26 -6.08
C GLN A 56 5.10 4.66 -5.99
N ILE A 57 5.23 3.45 -5.44
CA ILE A 57 6.52 2.74 -5.40
C ILE A 57 7.08 2.54 -6.81
N TYR A 58 6.26 2.06 -7.75
CA TYR A 58 6.65 1.86 -9.15
C TYR A 58 7.09 3.18 -9.81
N LYS A 59 6.35 4.27 -9.58
CA LYS A 59 6.71 5.61 -10.08
C LYS A 59 8.06 6.08 -9.53
N ILE A 60 8.32 5.90 -8.24
CA ILE A 60 9.59 6.28 -7.60
C ILE A 60 10.75 5.47 -8.19
N ILE A 61 10.61 4.16 -8.34
CA ILE A 61 11.63 3.27 -8.92
C ILE A 61 11.89 3.63 -10.38
N ARG A 62 10.84 3.79 -11.19
CA ARG A 62 10.96 4.17 -12.61
C ARG A 62 11.61 5.53 -12.79
N SER A 63 11.28 6.49 -11.91
CA SER A 63 11.87 7.84 -11.96
C SER A 63 13.35 7.85 -11.55
N ARG A 64 13.85 6.87 -10.79
CA ARG A 64 15.30 6.70 -10.55
C ARG A 64 16.04 6.06 -11.72
N LYS A 65 15.37 5.34 -12.61
CA LYS A 65 15.99 4.69 -13.79
C LYS A 65 16.23 5.65 -14.96
N LYS A 66 15.63 6.84 -14.93
CA LYS A 66 15.71 7.87 -15.99
C LYS A 66 16.64 9.05 -15.64
N SER A 67 17.21 9.07 -14.45
CA SER A 67 18.16 10.10 -13.98
C SER A 67 19.53 9.49 -13.79
#